data_AF-A0A7J8WMA3-F1
#
_entry.id   AF-A0A7J8WMA3-F1
#
_cell.length_a   1.000
_cell.length_b   1.000
_cell.length_c   1.000
_cell.angle_alpha   90.00
_cell.angle_beta   90.00
_cell.angle_gamma   90.00
#
_symmetry.space_group_name_H-M   'P 1'
#
loop_
_entity.id
_entity.type
_entity.pdbx_description
1 polymer ?
#
loop_
_entity_poly.entity_id
_entity_poly.type
_entity_poly.pdbx_seq_one_letter_code
_entity_poly.pdbx_strand_id
1 'polypeptide(L)'
;NPSPSVLIPALRTVGNIVTGDDLQTQCIIDHGALACLMNLLTNNYKKSIKKEACWTISNITAGNKEQIQVSKAWKVYMVSQGCIKPLCDLLACPDPRIIMVCLEGLENFLKVGEAEKATGAVEFNFCAQLIEDADGLEKIENLQTHDNSEIYEKAVKILETYWLEEDEETLPPADGTQQSFQFGENGLQVPSGGFNFS
;
A
#
# COMPACT_ATOMS: atom_id res chain seq x y z
N ASN A 1 -27.45 -22.90 -5.00
CA ASN A 1 -27.09 -21.53 -5.44
C ASN A 1 -28.18 -20.55 -5.03
N PRO A 2 -27.99 -19.76 -3.96
CA PRO A 2 -28.92 -18.69 -3.62
C PRO A 2 -28.99 -17.67 -4.78
N SER A 3 -30.19 -17.14 -5.03
CA SER A 3 -30.43 -16.17 -6.10
C SER A 3 -29.60 -14.90 -5.88
N PRO A 4 -29.02 -14.29 -6.95
CA PRO A 4 -28.39 -12.97 -6.88
C PRO A 4 -29.29 -11.87 -6.28
N SER A 5 -30.62 -12.03 -6.39
CA SER A 5 -31.61 -11.11 -5.80
C SER A 5 -31.66 -11.14 -4.27
N VAL A 6 -31.11 -12.19 -3.65
CA VAL A 6 -31.03 -12.36 -2.18
C VAL A 6 -29.62 -12.08 -1.69
N LEU A 7 -28.60 -12.45 -2.48
CA LEU A 7 -27.19 -12.23 -2.12
C LEU A 7 -26.81 -10.76 -2.03
N ILE A 8 -27.27 -9.91 -2.97
CA ILE A 8 -26.91 -8.49 -2.98
C ILE A 8 -27.48 -7.75 -1.75
N PRO A 9 -28.78 -7.88 -1.40
CA PRO A 9 -29.31 -7.29 -0.18
C PRO A 9 -28.63 -7.82 1.09
N ALA A 10 -28.38 -9.13 1.16
CA ALA A 10 -27.72 -9.74 2.32
C ALA A 10 -26.30 -9.19 2.51
N LEU A 11 -25.51 -9.08 1.42
CA LEU A 11 -24.18 -8.48 1.45
C LEU A 11 -24.22 -7.02 1.88
N ARG A 12 -25.19 -6.24 1.39
CA ARG A 12 -25.36 -4.84 1.83
C ARG A 12 -25.70 -4.73 3.30
N THR A 13 -26.55 -5.60 3.82
CA THR A 13 -26.88 -5.64 5.24
C THR A 13 -25.62 -5.94 6.07
N VAL A 14 -24.85 -6.96 5.67
CA VAL A 14 -23.59 -7.30 6.36
C VAL A 14 -22.59 -6.15 6.25
N GLY A 15 -22.44 -5.56 5.06
CA GLY A 15 -21.60 -4.39 4.79
C GLY A 15 -21.93 -3.20 5.69
N ASN A 16 -23.22 -2.93 5.91
CA ASN A 16 -23.65 -1.85 6.80
C ASN A 16 -23.42 -2.17 8.29
N ILE A 17 -23.48 -3.44 8.69
CA ILE A 17 -23.18 -3.85 10.07
C ILE A 17 -21.68 -3.67 10.35
N VAL A 18 -20.81 -4.02 9.40
CA VAL A 18 -19.35 -3.87 9.56
C VAL A 18 -18.85 -2.44 9.42
N THR A 19 -19.71 -1.50 8.98
CA THR A 19 -19.42 -0.05 9.04
C THR A 19 -19.85 0.61 10.35
N GLY A 20 -20.44 -0.15 11.27
CA GLY A 20 -20.91 0.36 12.55
C GLY A 20 -19.81 0.38 13.62
N ASP A 21 -20.10 -0.16 14.80
CA ASP A 21 -19.13 -0.20 15.91
C ASP A 21 -18.18 -1.42 15.85
N ASP A 22 -17.06 -1.33 16.57
CA ASP A 22 -16.03 -2.38 16.60
C ASP A 22 -16.61 -3.73 17.08
N LEU A 23 -17.61 -3.72 17.97
CA LEU A 23 -18.27 -4.94 18.47
C LEU A 23 -19.13 -5.60 17.40
N GLN A 24 -19.83 -4.82 16.57
CA GLN A 24 -20.59 -5.30 15.42
C GLN A 24 -19.67 -5.93 14.39
N THR A 25 -18.54 -5.30 14.10
CA THR A 25 -17.51 -5.86 13.22
C THR A 25 -16.95 -7.17 13.78
N GLN A 26 -16.66 -7.24 15.09
CA GLN A 26 -16.14 -8.45 15.74
C GLN A 26 -17.16 -9.59 15.68
N CYS A 27 -18.43 -9.29 15.93
CA CYS A 27 -19.51 -10.27 15.86
C CYS A 27 -19.60 -10.89 14.46
N ILE A 28 -19.49 -10.09 13.39
CA ILE A 28 -19.51 -10.59 12.01
C ILE A 28 -18.29 -11.49 11.72
N ILE A 29 -17.11 -11.13 12.24
CA ILE A 29 -15.88 -11.93 12.14
C ILE A 29 -16.07 -13.28 12.84
N ASP A 30 -16.56 -13.27 14.09
CA ASP A 30 -16.72 -14.46 14.93
C ASP A 30 -17.70 -15.47 14.34
N HIS A 31 -18.69 -15.00 13.56
CA HIS A 31 -19.65 -15.84 12.84
C HIS A 31 -19.14 -16.36 11.49
N GLY A 32 -17.84 -16.18 11.18
CA GLY A 32 -17.22 -16.76 9.99
C GLY A 32 -17.62 -16.08 8.67
N ALA A 33 -18.14 -14.84 8.72
CA ALA A 33 -18.54 -14.10 7.52
C ALA A 33 -17.40 -13.94 6.51
N LEU A 34 -16.18 -13.85 7.02
CA LEU A 34 -14.96 -13.71 6.23
C LEU A 34 -14.72 -14.89 5.27
N ALA A 35 -14.90 -16.14 5.72
CA ALA A 35 -14.77 -17.31 4.85
C ALA A 35 -15.83 -17.30 3.72
N CYS A 36 -17.05 -16.86 4.05
CA CYS A 36 -18.12 -16.69 3.09
C CYS A 36 -17.83 -15.58 2.07
N LEU A 37 -17.36 -14.41 2.51
CA LEU A 37 -16.98 -13.28 1.65
C LEU A 37 -15.85 -13.67 0.70
N MET A 38 -14.89 -14.46 1.18
CA MET A 38 -13.81 -15.01 0.36
C MET A 38 -14.31 -15.94 -0.72
N ASN A 39 -15.19 -16.87 -0.37
CA ASN A 39 -15.82 -17.77 -1.32
C ASN A 39 -16.62 -17.01 -2.40
N LEU A 40 -17.14 -15.83 -2.09
CA LEU A 40 -17.84 -14.95 -3.05
C LEU A 40 -16.88 -14.22 -4.00
N LEU A 41 -15.66 -13.90 -3.55
CA LEU A 41 -14.64 -13.25 -4.38
C LEU A 41 -13.93 -14.24 -5.33
N THR A 42 -13.58 -15.42 -4.84
CA THR A 42 -12.78 -16.41 -5.60
C THR A 42 -13.61 -17.17 -6.63
N ASN A 43 -14.87 -17.49 -6.33
CA ASN A 43 -15.72 -18.21 -7.26
C ASN A 43 -16.31 -17.33 -8.37
N ASN A 44 -16.95 -17.99 -9.35
CA ASN A 44 -17.52 -17.37 -10.53
C ASN A 44 -18.88 -16.68 -10.24
N TYR A 45 -18.85 -15.65 -9.39
CA TYR A 45 -19.99 -14.79 -9.09
C TYR A 45 -20.00 -13.53 -9.97
N LYS A 46 -21.19 -12.93 -10.14
CA LYS A 46 -21.36 -11.67 -10.87
C LYS A 46 -20.47 -10.57 -10.28
N LYS A 47 -19.93 -9.68 -11.13
CA LYS A 47 -19.07 -8.55 -10.71
C LYS A 47 -19.72 -7.69 -9.60
N SER A 48 -21.04 -7.51 -9.63
CA SER A 48 -21.77 -6.77 -8.59
C SER A 48 -21.70 -7.43 -7.20
N ILE A 49 -21.67 -8.77 -7.14
CA ILE A 49 -21.54 -9.53 -5.88
C ILE A 49 -20.09 -9.42 -5.37
N LYS A 50 -19.11 -9.57 -6.28
CA LYS A 50 -17.69 -9.39 -5.92
C LYS A 50 -17.42 -7.99 -5.38
N LYS A 51 -18.04 -6.96 -5.97
CA LYS A 51 -17.96 -5.58 -5.50
C LYS A 51 -18.43 -5.42 -4.06
N GLU A 52 -19.63 -5.90 -3.74
CA GLU A 52 -20.19 -5.78 -2.38
C GLU A 52 -19.39 -6.61 -1.36
N ALA A 53 -18.90 -7.80 -1.77
CA ALA A 53 -18.03 -8.61 -0.93
C ALA A 53 -16.67 -7.93 -0.66
N CYS A 54 -16.06 -7.33 -1.68
CA CYS A 54 -14.84 -6.55 -1.58
C CYS A 54 -15.02 -5.35 -0.64
N TRP A 55 -16.11 -4.60 -0.81
CA TRP A 55 -16.44 -3.45 0.03
C TRP A 55 -16.68 -3.85 1.50
N THR A 56 -17.38 -4.96 1.73
CA THR A 56 -17.58 -5.51 3.08
C THR A 56 -16.24 -5.87 3.72
N ILE A 57 -15.34 -6.51 2.95
CA ILE A 57 -14.00 -6.85 3.43
C ILE A 57 -13.17 -5.59 3.71
N SER A 58 -13.18 -4.58 2.84
CA SER A 58 -12.41 -3.35 3.06
C SER A 58 -12.83 -2.65 4.36
N ASN A 59 -14.13 -2.62 4.66
CA ASN A 59 -14.65 -2.06 5.91
C ASN A 59 -14.22 -2.87 7.13
N ILE A 60 -14.31 -4.22 7.07
CA ILE A 60 -13.81 -5.07 8.16
C ILE A 60 -12.31 -4.82 8.40
N THR A 61 -11.53 -4.63 7.33
CA THR A 61 -10.08 -4.37 7.45
C THR A 61 -9.73 -2.98 7.99
N ALA A 62 -10.65 -2.02 7.93
CA ALA A 62 -10.47 -0.65 8.40
C ALA A 62 -10.73 -0.47 9.91
N GLY A 63 -11.27 -1.49 10.61
CA GLY A 63 -11.56 -1.48 12.05
C GLY A 63 -10.33 -1.31 12.97
N ASN A 64 -10.59 -1.02 14.25
CA ASN A 64 -9.64 -0.49 15.23
C ASN A 64 -8.49 -1.45 15.64
N LYS A 65 -7.40 -0.90 16.20
CA LYS A 65 -6.10 -1.57 16.44
C LYS A 65 -6.14 -2.85 17.29
N GLU A 66 -7.16 -3.04 18.11
CA GLU A 66 -7.31 -4.24 18.95
C GLU A 66 -7.98 -5.39 18.19
N GLN A 67 -8.90 -5.11 17.26
CA GLN A 67 -9.38 -6.12 16.31
C GLN A 67 -8.29 -6.52 15.32
N ILE A 68 -7.35 -5.60 15.02
CA ILE A 68 -6.18 -5.87 14.17
C ILE A 68 -5.29 -7.00 14.72
N GLN A 69 -5.29 -7.26 16.04
CA GLN A 69 -4.53 -8.37 16.64
C GLN A 69 -5.16 -9.75 16.34
N VAL A 70 -6.48 -9.90 16.51
CA VAL A 70 -7.21 -11.10 16.05
C VAL A 70 -7.12 -11.23 14.52
N SER A 71 -6.93 -10.09 13.83
CA SER A 71 -6.71 -10.00 12.39
C SER A 71 -5.30 -10.32 11.91
N LYS A 72 -4.24 -10.44 12.75
CA LYS A 72 -2.87 -10.66 12.24
C LYS A 72 -2.74 -12.03 11.56
N ALA A 73 -3.15 -13.11 12.23
CA ALA A 73 -3.16 -14.45 11.65
C ALA A 73 -4.14 -14.56 10.46
N TRP A 74 -5.25 -13.82 10.52
CA TRP A 74 -6.26 -13.81 9.45
C TRP A 74 -5.84 -12.98 8.23
N LYS A 75 -5.09 -11.89 8.38
CA LYS A 75 -4.55 -11.10 7.25
C LYS A 75 -3.48 -11.88 6.50
N VAL A 76 -2.65 -12.65 7.22
CA VAL A 76 -1.77 -13.68 6.65
C VAL A 76 -2.59 -14.79 5.99
N TYR A 77 -3.71 -15.22 6.58
CA TYR A 77 -4.63 -16.17 5.96
C TYR A 77 -5.24 -15.62 4.66
N MET A 78 -5.73 -14.39 4.61
CA MET A 78 -6.25 -13.74 3.38
C MET A 78 -5.19 -13.69 2.28
N VAL A 79 -4.01 -13.22 2.64
CA VAL A 79 -2.83 -13.26 1.79
C VAL A 79 -2.59 -14.68 1.24
N SER A 80 -2.61 -15.70 2.10
CA SER A 80 -2.43 -17.10 1.71
C SER A 80 -3.60 -17.70 0.91
N GLN A 81 -4.81 -17.14 1.05
CA GLN A 81 -6.02 -17.55 0.30
C GLN A 81 -6.13 -16.84 -1.06
N GLY A 82 -5.17 -15.98 -1.40
CA GLY A 82 -5.11 -15.35 -2.71
C GLY A 82 -6.14 -14.24 -2.92
N CYS A 83 -6.49 -13.47 -1.87
CA CYS A 83 -7.42 -12.34 -2.00
C CYS A 83 -6.86 -11.18 -2.82
N ILE A 84 -5.53 -11.02 -2.81
CA ILE A 84 -4.83 -9.91 -3.47
C ILE A 84 -5.02 -10.01 -4.99
N LYS A 85 -4.86 -11.19 -5.58
CA LYS A 85 -4.97 -11.36 -7.04
C LYS A 85 -6.33 -10.93 -7.61
N PRO A 86 -7.48 -11.35 -7.07
CA PRO A 86 -8.79 -10.84 -7.48
C PRO A 86 -8.95 -9.34 -7.31
N LEU A 87 -8.37 -8.73 -6.27
CA LEU A 87 -8.42 -7.28 -6.08
C LEU A 87 -7.60 -6.55 -7.14
N CYS A 88 -6.39 -7.03 -7.42
CA CYS A 88 -5.55 -6.52 -8.51
C CYS A 88 -6.27 -6.66 -9.86
N ASP A 89 -6.94 -7.79 -10.13
CA ASP A 89 -7.70 -7.99 -11.37
C ASP A 89 -8.90 -7.05 -11.49
N LEU A 90 -9.49 -6.62 -10.38
CA LEU A 90 -10.58 -5.65 -10.35
C LEU A 90 -10.11 -4.20 -10.57
N LEU A 91 -8.82 -3.89 -10.47
CA LEU A 91 -8.28 -2.57 -10.83
C LEU A 91 -8.43 -2.26 -12.32
N ALA A 92 -8.51 -3.28 -13.18
CA ALA A 92 -8.79 -3.13 -14.61
C ALA A 92 -10.29 -2.91 -14.92
N CYS A 93 -11.14 -2.69 -13.90
CA CYS A 93 -12.58 -2.53 -14.09
C CYS A 93 -12.93 -1.11 -14.56
N PRO A 94 -13.82 -0.93 -15.56
CA PRO A 94 -14.19 0.40 -16.05
C PRO A 94 -15.10 1.21 -15.09
N ASP A 95 -15.54 0.66 -13.94
CA ASP A 95 -16.31 1.42 -12.94
C ASP A 95 -15.35 2.08 -11.94
N PRO A 96 -15.21 3.43 -11.93
CA PRO A 96 -14.30 4.14 -11.03
C PRO A 96 -14.53 3.82 -9.55
N ARG A 97 -15.78 3.53 -9.17
CA ARG A 97 -16.11 3.18 -7.77
C ARG A 97 -15.56 1.81 -7.37
N ILE A 98 -15.40 0.89 -8.34
CA ILE A 98 -14.80 -0.41 -8.08
C ILE A 98 -13.30 -0.25 -7.89
N ILE A 99 -12.65 0.54 -8.75
CA ILE A 99 -11.23 0.86 -8.65
C ILE A 99 -10.92 1.45 -7.28
N MET A 100 -11.67 2.46 -6.84
CA MET A 100 -11.48 3.10 -5.53
C MET A 100 -11.56 2.12 -4.36
N VAL A 101 -12.60 1.27 -4.33
CA VAL A 101 -12.76 0.27 -3.26
C VAL A 101 -11.61 -0.75 -3.27
N CYS A 102 -11.12 -1.13 -4.45
CA CYS A 102 -9.97 -2.03 -4.57
C CYS A 102 -8.68 -1.36 -4.08
N LEU A 103 -8.45 -0.09 -4.44
CA LEU A 103 -7.31 0.69 -3.94
C LEU A 103 -7.34 0.84 -2.42
N GLU A 104 -8.51 1.12 -1.83
CA GLU A 104 -8.68 1.17 -0.37
C GLU A 104 -8.38 -0.18 0.29
N GLY A 105 -8.85 -1.28 -0.30
CA GLY A 105 -8.54 -2.63 0.17
C GLY A 105 -7.05 -2.94 0.11
N LEU A 106 -6.39 -2.64 -1.01
CA LEU A 106 -4.95 -2.83 -1.19
C LEU A 106 -4.12 -1.97 -0.24
N GLU A 107 -4.49 -0.70 -0.04
CA GLU A 107 -3.86 0.19 0.94
C GLU A 107 -3.96 -0.40 2.35
N ASN A 108 -5.12 -0.95 2.73
CA ASN A 108 -5.28 -1.57 4.04
C ASN A 108 -4.39 -2.81 4.22
N PHE A 109 -4.16 -3.62 3.17
CA PHE A 109 -3.20 -4.72 3.24
C PHE A 109 -1.76 -4.20 3.38
N LEU A 110 -1.40 -3.14 2.67
CA LEU A 110 -0.07 -2.56 2.76
C LEU A 110 0.23 -2.00 4.16
N LYS A 111 -0.74 -1.31 4.79
CA LYS A 111 -0.65 -0.87 6.19
C LYS A 111 -0.40 -2.01 7.16
N VAL A 112 -0.99 -3.17 6.89
CA VAL A 112 -0.79 -4.37 7.71
C VAL A 112 0.62 -4.90 7.56
N GLY A 113 1.13 -4.97 6.33
CA GLY A 113 2.49 -5.40 6.08
C GLY A 113 3.51 -4.46 6.74
N GLU A 114 3.28 -3.14 6.71
CA GLU A 114 4.10 -2.18 7.45
C GLU A 114 4.02 -2.37 8.96
N ALA A 115 2.83 -2.62 9.51
CA ALA A 115 2.68 -2.90 10.93
C ALA A 115 3.44 -4.17 11.36
N GLU A 116 3.51 -5.19 10.50
CA GLU A 116 4.31 -6.40 10.74
C GLU A 116 5.80 -6.12 10.62
N LYS A 117 6.25 -5.42 9.57
CA LYS A 117 7.64 -4.97 9.41
C LYS A 117 8.11 -4.17 10.63
N ALA A 118 7.27 -3.28 11.15
CA ALA A 118 7.55 -2.49 12.36
C ALA A 118 7.70 -3.33 13.65
N THR A 119 7.18 -4.56 13.68
CA THR A 119 7.42 -5.47 14.81
C THR A 119 8.81 -6.12 14.78
N GLY A 120 9.54 -6.00 13.68
CA GLY A 120 10.85 -6.63 13.48
C GLY A 120 10.78 -8.14 13.22
N ALA A 121 9.59 -8.71 13.03
CA ALA A 121 9.42 -10.13 12.71
C ALA A 121 9.76 -10.46 11.24
N VAL A 122 9.62 -9.48 10.35
CA VAL A 122 9.91 -9.57 8.91
C VAL A 122 10.68 -8.33 8.47
N GLU A 123 11.66 -8.48 7.58
CA GLU A 123 12.50 -7.37 7.11
C GLU A 123 11.82 -6.51 6.03
N PHE A 124 10.84 -7.08 5.33
CA PHE A 124 10.16 -6.45 4.21
C PHE A 124 8.65 -6.54 4.35
N ASN A 125 7.95 -5.67 3.63
CA ASN A 125 6.50 -5.65 3.57
C ASN A 125 6.00 -6.78 2.65
N PHE A 126 5.66 -7.93 3.24
CA PHE A 126 5.17 -9.09 2.48
C PHE A 126 3.91 -8.81 1.66
N CYS A 127 3.08 -7.85 2.08
CA CYS A 127 1.89 -7.46 1.31
C CYS A 127 2.27 -6.74 0.02
N ALA A 128 3.31 -5.90 0.03
CA ALA A 128 3.83 -5.27 -1.17
C ALA A 128 4.32 -6.33 -2.17
N GLN A 129 5.13 -7.29 -1.71
CA GLN A 129 5.61 -8.39 -2.55
C GLN A 129 4.47 -9.17 -3.22
N LEU A 130 3.40 -9.49 -2.47
CA LEU A 130 2.27 -10.24 -3.02
C LEU A 130 1.43 -9.44 -4.02
N ILE A 131 1.41 -8.11 -3.89
CA ILE A 131 0.77 -7.23 -4.86
C ILE A 131 1.58 -7.21 -6.15
N GLU A 132 2.92 -7.19 -6.07
CA GLU A 132 3.80 -7.34 -7.23
C GLU A 132 3.60 -8.69 -7.93
N ASP A 133 3.64 -9.80 -7.18
CA ASP A 133 3.44 -11.16 -7.69
C ASP A 133 2.05 -11.34 -8.35
N ALA A 134 1.09 -10.48 -8.02
CA ALA A 134 -0.26 -10.48 -8.56
C ALA A 134 -0.46 -9.55 -9.77
N ASP A 135 0.63 -9.03 -10.36
CA ASP A 135 0.63 -8.00 -11.39
C ASP A 135 -0.16 -6.74 -10.94
N GLY A 136 -0.20 -6.50 -9.63
CA GLY A 136 -0.96 -5.40 -9.03
C GLY A 136 -0.24 -4.08 -9.13
N LEU A 137 1.09 -4.08 -8.98
CA LEU A 137 1.93 -2.88 -9.05
C LEU A 137 1.76 -2.16 -10.40
N GLU A 138 1.97 -2.87 -11.51
CA GLU A 138 1.79 -2.33 -12.86
C GLU A 138 0.38 -1.77 -13.07
N LYS A 139 -0.65 -2.42 -12.51
CA LYS A 139 -2.03 -1.92 -12.60
C LYS A 139 -2.22 -0.63 -11.81
N ILE A 140 -1.62 -0.49 -10.63
CA ILE A 140 -1.68 0.74 -9.83
C ILE A 140 -0.92 1.87 -10.54
N GLU A 141 0.23 1.59 -11.12
CA GLU A 141 0.98 2.57 -11.93
C GLU A 141 0.16 3.06 -13.13
N ASN A 142 -0.51 2.16 -13.84
CA ASN A 142 -1.40 2.53 -14.95
C ASN A 142 -2.54 3.49 -14.51
N LEU A 143 -3.02 3.37 -13.27
CA LEU A 143 -4.05 4.27 -12.73
C LEU A 143 -3.56 5.71 -12.53
N GLN A 144 -2.26 5.98 -12.58
CA GLN A 144 -1.72 7.34 -12.61
C GLN A 144 -2.07 8.10 -13.91
N THR A 145 -2.62 7.43 -14.91
CA THR A 145 -3.10 8.06 -16.16
C THR A 145 -4.63 8.14 -16.23
N HIS A 146 -5.33 7.74 -15.16
CA HIS A 146 -6.78 7.67 -15.15
C HIS A 146 -7.43 9.06 -15.16
N ASP A 147 -8.51 9.24 -15.93
CA ASP A 147 -9.27 10.51 -16.05
C ASP A 147 -9.89 11.02 -14.74
N ASN A 148 -9.86 10.21 -13.67
CA ASN A 148 -10.48 10.54 -12.40
C ASN A 148 -9.39 10.95 -11.41
N SER A 149 -9.42 12.21 -10.99
CA SER A 149 -8.42 12.80 -10.10
C SER A 149 -8.32 12.08 -8.75
N GLU A 150 -9.43 11.58 -8.19
CA GLU A 150 -9.41 10.85 -6.92
C GLU A 150 -8.66 9.52 -7.04
N ILE A 151 -8.88 8.79 -8.14
CA ILE A 151 -8.18 7.53 -8.42
C ILE A 151 -6.70 7.78 -8.64
N TYR A 152 -6.38 8.80 -9.45
CA TYR A 152 -5.01 9.25 -9.70
C TYR A 152 -4.27 9.57 -8.41
N GLU A 153 -4.81 10.49 -7.60
CA GLU A 153 -4.19 10.94 -6.34
C GLU A 153 -4.00 9.77 -5.37
N LYS A 154 -4.98 8.86 -5.31
CA LYS A 154 -4.91 7.68 -4.45
C LYS A 154 -3.82 6.70 -4.91
N ALA A 155 -3.72 6.45 -6.21
CA ALA A 155 -2.70 5.57 -6.78
C ALA A 155 -1.29 6.14 -6.56
N VAL A 156 -1.08 7.44 -6.82
CA VAL A 156 0.19 8.13 -6.57
C VAL A 156 0.57 8.01 -5.10
N LYS A 157 -0.35 8.34 -4.18
CA LYS A 157 -0.07 8.26 -2.75
C LYS A 157 0.32 6.85 -2.29
N ILE A 158 -0.33 5.81 -2.81
CA ILE A 158 0.00 4.41 -2.47
C ILE A 158 1.42 4.09 -2.95
N LEU A 159 1.76 4.44 -4.19
CA LEU A 159 3.09 4.18 -4.75
C LEU A 159 4.17 4.94 -3.97
N GLU A 160 3.94 6.22 -3.66
CA GLU A 160 4.83 7.05 -2.84
C GLU A 160 5.04 6.53 -1.42
N THR A 161 4.01 5.92 -0.82
CA THR A 161 4.10 5.47 0.58
C THR A 161 4.78 4.11 0.73
N TYR A 162 4.62 3.21 -0.25
CA TYR A 162 5.02 1.80 -0.09
C TYR A 162 6.05 1.29 -1.10
N TRP A 163 6.27 1.99 -2.22
CA TRP A 163 7.20 1.57 -3.29
C TRP A 163 8.25 2.60 -3.67
N LEU A 164 8.07 3.87 -3.30
CA LEU A 164 9.17 4.81 -3.33
C LEU A 164 10.02 4.57 -2.09
N GLU A 165 11.21 4.04 -2.31
CA GLU A 165 12.28 4.18 -1.33
C GLU A 165 12.47 5.69 -1.14
N GLU A 166 12.41 6.17 0.12
CA GLU A 166 13.20 7.36 0.43
C GLU A 166 14.60 6.94 0.01
N ASP A 167 15.09 7.50 -1.11
CA ASP A 167 16.53 7.61 -1.32
C ASP A 167 16.99 8.31 -0.04
N GLU A 168 17.39 7.52 0.95
CA GLU A 168 18.28 7.94 2.00
C GLU A 168 19.55 8.23 1.20
N GLU A 169 19.60 9.41 0.58
CA GLU A 169 20.83 10.16 0.44
C GLU A 169 21.33 10.27 1.87
N THR A 170 22.02 9.22 2.29
CA THR A 170 23.00 9.26 3.36
C THR A 170 23.99 10.29 2.87
N LEU A 171 23.67 11.56 3.11
CA LEU A 171 24.63 12.63 3.03
C LEU A 171 25.81 12.10 3.85
N PRO A 172 26.99 11.91 3.24
CA PRO A 172 28.13 11.45 4.01
C PRO A 172 28.26 12.39 5.20
N PRO A 173 28.47 11.87 6.42
CA PRO A 173 28.58 12.70 7.60
C PRO A 173 29.58 13.80 7.26
N ALA A 174 29.14 15.07 7.36
CA ALA A 174 30.01 16.21 7.16
C ALA A 174 31.13 16.06 8.20
N ASP A 175 32.27 15.55 7.73
CA ASP A 175 33.34 15.13 8.61
C ASP A 175 33.89 16.40 9.27
N GLY A 176 33.56 16.53 10.55
CA GLY A 176 34.01 17.61 11.40
C GLY A 176 35.48 17.41 11.74
N THR A 177 36.36 17.70 10.79
CA THR A 177 37.78 17.89 11.09
C THR A 177 38.22 19.27 10.62
N GLN A 178 38.55 20.09 11.60
CA GLN A 178 39.25 21.36 11.43
C GLN A 178 40.52 21.12 10.60
N GLN A 179 40.50 21.48 9.33
CA GLN A 179 41.72 21.76 8.58
C GLN A 179 41.89 23.28 8.54
N SER A 180 42.69 23.74 9.50
CA SER A 180 43.45 24.98 9.44
C SER A 180 44.02 25.21 8.03
N PHE A 181 43.43 26.13 7.28
CA PHE A 181 44.01 26.66 6.06
C PHE A 181 45.26 27.47 6.41
N GLN A 182 46.43 26.84 6.31
CA GLN A 182 47.73 27.49 6.39
C GLN A 182 48.18 27.85 4.97
N PHE A 183 48.11 29.13 4.63
CA PHE A 183 48.60 29.69 3.36
C PHE A 183 50.14 29.63 3.37
N GLY A 184 50.69 28.55 2.84
CA GLY A 184 52.12 28.35 2.69
C GLY A 184 52.66 29.08 1.46
N GLU A 185 53.47 30.09 1.72
CA GLU A 185 54.57 30.52 0.84
C GLU A 185 55.25 29.32 0.19
N ASN A 186 55.30 29.28 -1.15
CA ASN A 186 56.46 28.78 -1.91
C ASN A 186 56.33 29.09 -3.42
N GLY A 187 56.94 30.23 -3.80
CA GLY A 187 57.91 30.28 -4.90
C GLY A 187 57.45 29.94 -6.33
N LEU A 188 56.83 30.89 -7.01
CA LEU A 188 57.03 31.05 -8.46
C LEU A 188 58.26 31.95 -8.67
N GLN A 189 59.37 31.35 -9.12
CA GLN A 189 60.56 32.07 -9.58
C GLN A 189 60.23 32.89 -10.82
N VAL A 190 60.27 34.22 -10.69
CA VAL A 190 60.33 35.16 -11.81
C VAL A 190 61.76 35.19 -12.37
N PRO A 191 61.98 35.18 -13.70
CA PRO A 191 63.31 35.26 -14.28
C PRO A 191 63.96 36.63 -14.00
N SER A 192 65.23 36.61 -13.58
CA SER A 192 66.05 37.82 -13.41
C SER A 192 66.47 38.40 -14.77
N GLY A 193 66.07 39.64 -15.04
CA GLY A 193 66.53 40.42 -16.20
C GLY A 193 66.09 41.87 -16.06
N GLY A 194 66.97 42.71 -15.52
CA GLY A 194 66.67 44.10 -15.18
C GLY A 194 66.66 45.06 -16.36
N PHE A 195 66.06 46.24 -16.15
CA PHE A 195 66.40 47.46 -16.89
C PHE A 195 66.32 48.66 -15.95
N ASN A 196 67.46 49.36 -15.87
CA ASN A 196 67.69 50.62 -15.20
C ASN A 196 67.46 51.74 -16.23
N PHE A 197 66.77 52.82 -15.87
CA PHE A 197 66.79 54.06 -16.63
C PHE A 197 67.17 55.21 -15.71
N SER A 198 68.27 55.86 -16.10
CA SER A 198 68.82 57.12 -15.60
C SER A 198 67.86 58.28 -15.72
#